data_AF-A0A519LH47-F1
#
_entry.id   AF-A0A519LH47-F1
#
_cell.length_a   1.000
_cell.length_b   1.000
_cell.length_c   1.000
_cell.angle_alpha   90.00
_cell.angle_beta   90.00
_cell.angle_gamma   90.00
#
_symmetry.space_group_name_H-M   'P 1'
#
loop_
_entity.id
_entity.type
_entity.pdbx_description
1 polymer ?
#
loop_
_entity_poly.entity_id
_entity_poly.type
_entity_poly.pdbx_seq_one_letter_code
_entity_poly.pdbx_strand_id
1 'polypeptide(L)'
;MTYKGTFLILFLSIFFGCSKPETDAELLQLDQKKIVENLDYDKITFYKFAKIAIRSSAVQDTSDKTFQQFKTNANHLLQTLHKVDPKSNEQISAIDALLIYKDYQAVKRFVKETDEDVFPTLMEGINKLNTTDKNNFELLNGNEKTEAQNIEHAILSTIVLATRSLGQPFALYECSKTQPEKLPDHEIKTLLEFVRGFLFFSNNLYY
;
A
#
# COMPACT_ATOMS: atom_id res chain seq x y z
N MET A 1 40.22 -39.49 36.28
CA MET A 1 39.57 -38.85 35.13
C MET A 1 38.13 -38.48 35.52
N THR A 2 37.95 -37.21 35.85
CA THR A 2 36.79 -36.58 36.50
C THR A 2 35.74 -36.18 35.45
N TYR A 3 35.01 -37.16 34.90
CA TYR A 3 33.95 -36.90 33.90
C TYR A 3 32.54 -36.69 34.48
N LYS A 4 32.37 -36.83 35.80
CA LYS A 4 31.04 -36.73 36.46
C LYS A 4 30.49 -35.30 36.52
N GLY A 5 31.36 -34.28 36.61
CA GLY A 5 30.94 -32.87 36.65
C GLY A 5 30.54 -32.30 35.30
N THR A 6 31.20 -32.74 34.22
CA THR A 6 31.00 -32.21 32.86
C THR A 6 29.63 -32.62 32.29
N PHE A 7 29.16 -33.83 32.60
CA PHE A 7 27.85 -34.30 32.15
C PHE A 7 26.69 -33.53 32.82
N LEU A 8 26.87 -33.13 34.08
CA LEU A 8 25.86 -32.37 34.82
C LEU A 8 25.71 -30.94 34.29
N ILE A 9 26.81 -30.31 33.89
CA ILE A 9 26.82 -28.97 33.27
C ILE A 9 26.15 -29.01 31.88
N LEU A 10 26.45 -30.04 31.09
CA LEU A 10 25.81 -30.25 29.77
C LEU A 10 24.30 -30.48 29.91
N PHE A 11 23.88 -31.22 30.94
CA PHE A 11 22.46 -31.48 31.22
C PHE A 11 21.74 -30.21 31.71
N LEU A 12 22.38 -29.39 32.56
CA LEU A 12 21.81 -28.12 33.01
C LEU A 12 21.66 -27.10 31.86
N SER A 13 22.60 -27.05 30.91
CA SER A 13 22.51 -26.13 29.77
C SER A 13 21.33 -26.41 28.84
N ILE A 14 20.79 -27.64 28.83
CA ILE A 14 19.62 -27.99 28.01
C ILE A 14 18.33 -27.40 28.62
N PHE A 15 18.26 -27.19 29.94
CA PHE A 15 17.09 -26.64 30.61
C PHE A 15 17.01 -25.10 30.62
N PHE A 16 18.14 -24.40 30.44
CA PHE A 16 18.18 -22.93 30.36
C PHE A 16 17.95 -22.38 28.95
N GLY A 17 17.80 -23.23 27.93
CA GLY A 17 17.54 -22.82 26.54
C GLY A 17 16.09 -22.51 26.21
N CYS A 18 15.17 -22.59 27.16
CA CYS A 18 13.75 -22.31 26.95
C CYS A 18 13.49 -20.81 27.09
N SER A 19 13.81 -20.03 26.04
CA SER A 19 13.20 -18.71 25.88
C SER A 19 11.69 -18.90 25.83
N LYS A 20 10.94 -18.01 26.50
CA LYS A 20 9.47 -18.01 26.39
C LYS A 20 9.11 -18.01 24.89
N PRO A 21 8.16 -18.85 24.45
CA PRO A 21 7.67 -18.73 23.08
C PRO A 21 7.17 -17.30 22.90
N GLU A 22 7.64 -16.62 21.85
CA GLU A 22 7.05 -15.34 21.45
C GLU A 22 5.57 -15.60 21.18
N THR A 23 4.71 -14.83 21.85
CA THR A 23 3.27 -14.96 21.65
C THR A 23 2.88 -14.46 20.26
N ASP A 24 1.82 -14.99 19.65
CA ASP A 24 1.34 -14.53 18.34
C ASP A 24 1.15 -13.00 18.29
N ALA A 25 0.75 -12.40 19.41
CA ALA A 25 0.62 -10.94 19.54
C ALA A 25 1.97 -10.19 19.48
N GLU A 26 3.04 -10.75 20.03
CA GLU A 26 4.39 -10.17 19.97
C GLU A 26 4.98 -10.28 18.55
N LEU A 27 4.75 -11.42 17.87
CA LEU A 27 5.13 -11.62 16.47
C LEU A 27 4.42 -10.64 15.53
N LEU A 28 3.12 -10.44 15.73
CA LEU A 28 2.33 -9.46 14.97
C LEU A 28 2.82 -8.02 15.19
N GLN A 29 3.25 -7.66 16.40
CA GLN A 29 3.82 -6.34 16.67
C GLN A 29 5.19 -6.16 16.00
N LEU A 30 6.02 -7.19 15.97
CA LEU A 30 7.29 -7.19 15.25
C LEU A 30 7.08 -7.02 13.74
N ASP A 31 6.10 -7.73 13.17
CA ASP A 31 5.71 -7.58 11.78
C ASP A 31 5.20 -6.17 11.46
N GLN A 32 4.32 -5.62 12.30
CA GLN A 32 3.84 -4.24 12.14
C GLN A 32 4.99 -3.23 12.17
N LYS A 33 5.92 -3.38 13.10
CA LYS A 33 7.10 -2.52 13.19
C LYS A 33 7.98 -2.65 11.94
N LYS A 34 8.26 -3.88 11.49
CA LYS A 34 9.06 -4.16 10.31
C LYS A 34 8.39 -3.66 9.02
N ILE A 35 7.06 -3.74 8.94
CA ILE A 35 6.28 -3.12 7.87
C ILE A 35 6.49 -1.61 7.93
N VAL A 36 6.23 -0.94 9.06
CA VAL A 36 6.40 0.52 9.19
C VAL A 36 7.82 0.98 8.83
N GLU A 37 8.86 0.27 9.28
CA GLU A 37 10.26 0.58 8.95
C GLU A 37 10.57 0.43 7.45
N ASN A 38 9.98 -0.55 6.76
CA ASN A 38 10.12 -0.72 5.31
C ASN A 38 9.22 0.24 4.50
N LEU A 39 8.19 0.81 5.12
CA LEU A 39 7.23 1.71 4.50
C LEU A 39 7.57 3.20 4.65
N ASP A 40 8.43 3.58 5.60
CA ASP A 40 8.82 4.98 5.87
C ASP A 40 9.89 5.48 4.86
N TYR A 41 9.53 5.45 3.58
CA TYR A 41 10.38 5.92 2.50
C TYR A 41 9.64 6.88 1.59
N ASP A 42 10.31 7.96 1.19
CA ASP A 42 9.75 9.01 0.33
C ASP A 42 9.14 8.45 -0.97
N LYS A 43 9.58 7.28 -1.44
CA LYS A 43 8.97 6.60 -2.61
C LYS A 43 7.56 6.07 -2.32
N ILE A 44 7.29 5.49 -1.14
CA ILE A 44 5.95 5.02 -0.77
C ILE A 44 5.02 6.21 -0.57
N THR A 45 5.53 7.29 0.03
CA THR A 45 4.75 8.53 0.18
C THR A 45 4.42 9.15 -1.17
N PHE A 46 5.38 9.16 -2.12
CA PHE A 46 5.14 9.62 -3.48
C PHE A 46 4.16 8.71 -4.24
N TYR A 47 4.24 7.39 -4.05
CA TYR A 47 3.29 6.44 -4.61
C TYR A 47 1.87 6.67 -4.11
N LYS A 48 1.72 6.83 -2.80
CA LYS A 48 0.47 7.23 -2.15
C LYS A 48 -0.05 8.57 -2.69
N PHE A 49 0.83 9.56 -2.89
CA PHE A 49 0.47 10.82 -3.55
C PHE A 49 -0.16 10.59 -4.93
N ALA A 50 0.46 9.74 -5.76
CA ALA A 50 -0.07 9.42 -7.08
C ALA A 50 -1.42 8.69 -7.02
N LYS A 51 -1.58 7.73 -6.10
CA LYS A 51 -2.85 7.03 -5.88
C LYS A 51 -3.94 7.99 -5.45
N ILE A 52 -3.68 8.82 -4.44
CA ILE A 52 -4.65 9.82 -3.96
C ILE A 52 -4.99 10.81 -5.07
N ALA A 53 -4.02 11.26 -5.87
CA ALA A 53 -4.29 12.13 -7.02
C ALA A 53 -5.31 11.50 -7.98
N ILE A 54 -5.11 10.24 -8.37
CA ILE A 54 -6.04 9.53 -9.25
C ILE A 54 -7.41 9.34 -8.57
N ARG A 55 -7.44 8.80 -7.35
CA ARG A 55 -8.69 8.56 -6.60
C ARG A 55 -9.50 9.84 -6.36
N SER A 56 -8.81 10.94 -6.05
CA SER A 56 -9.42 12.26 -5.83
C SER A 56 -10.15 12.82 -7.04
N SER A 57 -9.81 12.38 -8.26
CA SER A 57 -10.46 12.85 -9.49
C SER A 57 -11.95 12.48 -9.55
N ALA A 58 -12.35 11.41 -8.87
CA ALA A 58 -13.72 10.89 -8.80
C ALA A 58 -14.56 11.50 -7.66
N VAL A 59 -13.96 12.31 -6.78
CA VAL A 59 -14.68 12.92 -5.65
C VAL A 59 -15.74 13.89 -6.15
N GLN A 60 -16.98 13.69 -5.69
CA GLN A 60 -18.13 14.52 -6.05
C GLN A 60 -18.33 15.71 -5.09
N ASP A 61 -18.14 15.51 -3.79
CA ASP A 61 -18.18 16.60 -2.80
C ASP A 61 -16.83 17.30 -2.71
N THR A 62 -16.77 18.55 -3.18
CA THR A 62 -15.54 19.34 -3.22
C THR A 62 -15.53 20.47 -2.20
N SER A 63 -16.41 20.43 -1.19
CA SER A 63 -16.55 21.50 -0.18
C SER A 63 -15.35 21.63 0.78
N ASP A 64 -14.57 20.56 0.96
CA ASP A 64 -13.40 20.55 1.85
C ASP A 64 -12.23 21.38 1.27
N LYS A 65 -11.76 22.36 2.05
CA LYS A 65 -10.67 23.27 1.62
C LYS A 65 -9.31 22.57 1.51
N THR A 66 -9.04 21.62 2.39
CA THR A 66 -7.81 20.80 2.37
C THR A 66 -7.80 19.94 1.10
N PHE A 67 -8.95 19.37 0.75
CA PHE A 67 -9.14 18.64 -0.49
C PHE A 67 -8.94 19.52 -1.73
N GLN A 68 -9.52 20.73 -1.75
CA GLN A 68 -9.34 21.68 -2.85
C GLN A 68 -7.85 22.03 -3.05
N GLN A 69 -7.14 22.30 -1.96
CA GLN A 69 -5.71 22.57 -1.99
C GLN A 69 -4.93 21.37 -2.56
N PHE A 70 -5.22 20.17 -2.07
CA PHE A 70 -4.60 18.95 -2.61
C PHE A 70 -4.84 18.81 -4.11
N LYS A 71 -6.08 18.98 -4.58
CA LYS A 71 -6.46 18.86 -5.99
C LYS A 71 -5.69 19.84 -6.89
N THR A 72 -5.46 21.06 -6.42
CA THR A 72 -4.62 22.04 -7.14
C THR A 72 -3.19 21.53 -7.31
N ASN A 73 -2.60 20.97 -6.26
CA ASN A 73 -1.26 20.40 -6.32
C ASN A 73 -1.19 19.06 -7.06
N ALA A 74 -2.27 18.29 -7.13
CA ALA A 74 -2.31 17.05 -7.92
C ALA A 74 -2.38 17.29 -9.44
N ASN A 75 -2.69 18.52 -9.88
CA ASN A 75 -3.04 18.81 -11.26
C ASN A 75 -1.90 18.56 -12.25
N HIS A 76 -0.65 18.94 -11.94
CA HIS A 76 0.47 18.68 -12.86
C HIS A 76 0.67 17.18 -13.06
N LEU A 77 0.59 16.37 -12.01
CA LEU A 77 0.67 14.92 -12.12
C LEU A 77 -0.46 14.37 -13.02
N LEU A 78 -1.71 14.75 -12.77
CA LEU A 78 -2.85 14.28 -13.55
C LEU A 78 -2.73 14.68 -15.04
N GLN A 79 -2.29 15.90 -15.31
CA GLN A 79 -2.04 16.37 -16.68
C GLN A 79 -0.91 15.59 -17.36
N THR A 80 0.17 15.29 -16.63
CA THR A 80 1.25 14.46 -17.17
C THR A 80 0.77 13.04 -17.45
N LEU A 81 -0.01 12.43 -16.56
CA LEU A 81 -0.60 11.10 -16.77
C LEU A 81 -1.50 11.07 -18.01
N HIS A 82 -2.26 12.13 -18.29
CA HIS A 82 -3.07 12.25 -19.50
C HIS A 82 -2.27 12.37 -20.80
N LYS A 83 -1.06 12.94 -20.73
CA LYS A 83 -0.20 13.16 -21.90
C LYS A 83 0.65 11.93 -22.22
N VAL A 84 1.00 11.14 -21.22
CA VAL A 84 1.85 9.96 -21.40
C VAL A 84 1.05 8.84 -22.05
N ASP A 85 1.30 8.59 -23.34
CA ASP A 85 0.78 7.40 -24.01
C ASP A 85 1.69 6.20 -23.65
N PRO A 86 1.15 5.13 -23.01
CA PRO A 86 1.92 3.94 -22.65
C PRO A 86 2.49 3.17 -23.86
N LYS A 87 2.06 3.47 -25.09
CA LYS A 87 2.60 2.91 -26.34
C LYS A 87 3.64 3.81 -27.00
N SER A 88 3.79 5.04 -26.53
CA SER A 88 4.81 5.98 -27.01
C SER A 88 6.08 5.86 -26.17
N ASN A 89 7.23 6.14 -26.78
CA ASN A 89 8.50 6.30 -26.04
C ASN A 89 8.62 7.71 -25.42
N GLU A 90 7.52 8.47 -25.33
CA GLU A 90 7.55 9.82 -24.78
C GLU A 90 7.81 9.76 -23.27
N GLN A 91 8.91 10.38 -22.87
CA GLN A 91 9.30 10.48 -21.47
C GLN A 91 8.75 11.77 -20.87
N ILE A 92 8.43 11.72 -19.58
CA ILE A 92 8.08 12.91 -18.81
C ILE A 92 9.22 13.92 -18.91
N SER A 93 8.92 15.17 -19.27
CA SER A 93 9.94 16.20 -19.36
C SER A 93 10.56 16.49 -17.99
N ALA A 94 11.82 16.93 -17.95
CA ALA A 94 12.47 17.31 -16.70
C ALA A 94 11.71 18.42 -15.95
N ILE A 95 11.06 19.32 -16.69
CA ILE A 95 10.23 20.40 -16.13
C ILE A 95 8.99 19.82 -15.46
N ASP A 96 8.27 18.91 -16.14
CA ASP A 96 7.10 18.24 -15.56
C ASP A 96 7.48 17.46 -14.30
N ALA A 97 8.60 16.74 -14.33
CA ALA A 97 9.12 16.03 -13.15
C ALA A 97 9.41 16.97 -11.97
N LEU A 98 10.00 18.15 -12.23
CA LEU A 98 10.24 19.16 -11.19
C LEU A 98 8.95 19.75 -10.63
N LEU A 99 7.96 20.03 -11.49
CA LEU A 99 6.65 20.55 -11.06
C LEU A 99 5.91 19.53 -10.21
N ILE A 100 5.86 18.26 -10.63
CA ILE A 100 5.28 17.15 -9.88
C ILE A 100 5.97 17.00 -8.52
N TYR A 101 7.30 17.06 -8.48
CA TYR A 101 8.04 16.96 -7.23
C TYR A 101 7.75 18.14 -6.28
N LYS A 102 7.70 19.37 -6.81
CA LYS A 102 7.35 20.57 -6.04
C LYS A 102 5.95 20.44 -5.43
N ASP A 103 4.99 19.97 -6.23
CA ASP A 103 3.62 19.77 -5.78
C ASP A 103 3.53 18.70 -4.71
N TYR A 104 4.18 17.56 -4.93
CA TYR A 104 4.30 16.49 -3.93
C TYR A 104 4.84 17.04 -2.60
N GLN A 105 5.92 17.82 -2.62
CA GLN A 105 6.48 18.40 -1.40
C GLN A 105 5.49 19.32 -0.68
N ALA A 106 4.70 20.10 -1.42
CA ALA A 106 3.70 20.99 -0.85
C ALA A 106 2.58 20.25 -0.10
N VAL A 107 2.24 19.03 -0.53
CA VAL A 107 1.17 18.21 0.07
C VAL A 107 1.68 16.98 0.83
N LYS A 108 2.99 16.80 0.97
CA LYS A 108 3.62 15.60 1.53
C LYS A 108 3.04 15.21 2.89
N ARG A 109 2.83 16.19 3.78
CA ARG A 109 2.24 15.94 5.11
C ARG A 109 0.81 15.42 5.00
N PHE A 110 -0.02 16.08 4.19
CA PHE A 110 -1.40 15.65 3.93
C PHE A 110 -1.43 14.21 3.42
N VAL A 111 -0.56 13.88 2.45
CA VAL A 111 -0.45 12.52 1.90
C VAL A 111 -0.03 11.51 2.96
N LYS A 112 0.94 11.84 3.83
CA LYS A 112 1.41 10.92 4.88
C LYS A 112 0.27 10.58 5.87
N GLU A 113 -0.48 11.58 6.30
CA GLU A 113 -1.50 11.47 7.36
C GLU A 113 -2.86 10.96 6.86
N THR A 114 -3.21 11.22 5.61
CA THR A 114 -4.53 10.90 5.07
C THR A 114 -4.62 9.42 4.71
N ASP A 115 -5.65 8.72 5.20
CA ASP A 115 -5.93 7.39 4.68
C ASP A 115 -6.44 7.48 3.23
N GLU A 116 -5.83 6.74 2.32
CA GLU A 116 -6.11 6.84 0.89
C GLU A 116 -7.44 6.17 0.48
N ASP A 117 -8.03 5.39 1.38
CA ASP A 117 -9.29 4.68 1.16
C ASP A 117 -10.53 5.51 1.54
N VAL A 118 -10.34 6.72 2.10
CA VAL A 118 -11.42 7.70 2.27
C VAL A 118 -11.94 8.21 0.92
N PHE A 119 -11.08 8.20 -0.09
CA PHE A 119 -11.42 8.58 -1.46
C PHE A 119 -12.21 7.47 -2.18
N PRO A 120 -12.84 7.79 -3.33
CA PRO A 120 -13.30 6.79 -4.28
C PRO A 120 -12.21 5.78 -4.64
N THR A 121 -12.60 4.64 -5.18
CA THR A 121 -11.66 3.59 -5.55
C THR A 121 -10.73 4.06 -6.68
N LEU A 122 -9.60 3.38 -6.85
CA LEU A 122 -8.64 3.72 -7.90
C LEU A 122 -9.28 3.58 -9.29
N MET A 123 -10.08 2.53 -9.50
CA MET A 123 -10.79 2.30 -10.74
C MET A 123 -11.81 3.41 -11.04
N GLU A 124 -12.55 3.89 -10.03
CA GLU A 124 -13.46 5.03 -10.17
C GLU A 124 -12.70 6.30 -10.59
N GLY A 125 -11.52 6.54 -10.00
CA GLY A 125 -10.62 7.62 -10.40
C GLY A 125 -10.14 7.50 -11.85
N ILE A 126 -9.64 6.33 -12.25
CA ILE A 126 -9.19 6.06 -13.62
C ILE A 126 -10.33 6.25 -14.63
N ASN A 127 -11.52 5.73 -14.32
CA ASN A 127 -12.70 5.87 -15.16
C ASN A 127 -13.09 7.35 -15.32
N LYS A 128 -13.04 8.14 -14.24
CA LYS A 128 -13.32 9.57 -14.31
C LYS A 128 -12.29 10.34 -15.14
N LEU A 129 -11.02 9.96 -15.07
CA LEU A 129 -9.98 10.57 -15.92
C LEU A 129 -10.21 10.22 -17.40
N ASN A 130 -10.56 8.97 -17.72
CA ASN A 130 -10.70 8.51 -19.11
C ASN A 130 -12.02 8.90 -19.78
N THR A 131 -13.00 9.38 -19.01
CA THR A 131 -14.34 9.69 -19.52
C THR A 131 -14.50 11.20 -19.72
N THR A 132 -14.90 11.62 -20.92
CA THR A 132 -15.26 13.03 -21.23
C THR A 132 -16.60 13.44 -20.65
N ASP A 133 -17.42 12.47 -20.24
CA ASP A 133 -18.73 12.70 -19.64
C ASP A 133 -18.60 13.21 -18.20
N LYS A 134 -19.19 14.38 -17.97
CA LYS A 134 -19.24 15.04 -16.65
C LYS A 134 -20.31 14.45 -15.73
N ASN A 135 -21.12 13.52 -16.22
CA ASN A 135 -22.20 12.92 -15.45
C ASN A 135 -21.66 12.30 -14.16
N ASN A 136 -22.41 12.51 -13.06
CA ASN A 136 -22.15 11.86 -11.78
C ASN A 136 -22.41 10.37 -11.99
N PHE A 137 -21.35 9.58 -12.10
CA PHE A 137 -21.46 8.13 -12.01
C PHE A 137 -21.70 7.76 -10.55
N GLU A 138 -22.44 6.69 -10.31
CA GLU A 138 -22.69 6.22 -8.96
C GLU A 138 -21.37 5.73 -8.35
N LEU A 139 -21.02 6.27 -7.18
CA LEU A 139 -19.84 5.84 -6.45
C LEU A 139 -20.19 4.61 -5.60
N LEU A 140 -19.28 3.65 -5.59
CA LEU A 140 -19.34 2.52 -4.68
C LEU A 140 -19.35 3.01 -3.23
N ASN A 141 -20.18 2.37 -2.42
CA ASN A 141 -20.32 2.70 -1.01
C ASN A 141 -20.38 1.42 -0.15
N GLY A 142 -20.21 1.59 1.16
CA GLY A 142 -20.31 0.51 2.14
C GLY A 142 -19.41 -0.70 1.83
N ASN A 143 -20.03 -1.88 1.79
CA ASN A 143 -19.33 -3.15 1.61
C ASN A 143 -18.78 -3.32 0.19
N GLU A 144 -19.50 -2.85 -0.83
CA GLU A 144 -19.05 -2.95 -2.23
C GLU A 144 -17.77 -2.15 -2.45
N LYS A 145 -17.69 -0.95 -1.86
CA LYS A 145 -16.47 -0.14 -1.85
C LYS A 145 -15.33 -0.88 -1.13
N THR A 146 -15.61 -1.45 0.04
CA THR A 146 -14.61 -2.18 0.85
C THR A 146 -14.04 -3.38 0.08
N GLU A 147 -14.91 -4.14 -0.59
CA GLU A 147 -14.51 -5.28 -1.42
C GLU A 147 -13.66 -4.84 -2.61
N ALA A 148 -14.12 -3.84 -3.36
CA ALA A 148 -13.39 -3.29 -4.49
C ALA A 148 -12.00 -2.78 -4.08
N GLN A 149 -11.89 -2.06 -2.96
CA GLN A 149 -10.62 -1.56 -2.44
C GLN A 149 -9.65 -2.69 -2.07
N ASN A 150 -10.14 -3.74 -1.41
CA ASN A 150 -9.33 -4.92 -1.08
C ASN A 150 -8.76 -5.60 -2.33
N ILE A 151 -9.60 -5.76 -3.35
CA ILE A 151 -9.21 -6.35 -4.63
C ILE A 151 -8.17 -5.45 -5.33
N GLU A 152 -8.41 -4.13 -5.38
CA GLU A 152 -7.46 -3.16 -5.93
C GLU A 152 -6.08 -3.27 -5.27
N HIS A 153 -6.05 -3.28 -3.94
CA HIS A 153 -4.82 -3.39 -3.17
C HIS A 153 -4.06 -4.68 -3.46
N ALA A 154 -4.73 -5.82 -3.54
CA ALA A 154 -4.03 -7.05 -3.86
C ALA A 154 -3.56 -7.15 -5.32
N ILE A 155 -4.36 -6.66 -6.27
CA ILE A 155 -3.93 -6.56 -7.67
C ILE A 155 -2.68 -5.67 -7.75
N LEU A 156 -2.71 -4.50 -7.11
CA LEU A 156 -1.55 -3.61 -7.05
C LEU A 156 -0.35 -4.29 -6.39
N SER A 157 -0.55 -5.00 -5.27
CA SER A 157 0.53 -5.75 -4.61
C SER A 157 1.19 -6.78 -5.54
N THR A 158 0.40 -7.42 -6.41
CA THR A 158 0.90 -8.40 -7.39
C THR A 158 1.62 -7.69 -8.55
N ILE A 159 1.07 -6.59 -9.05
CA ILE A 159 1.68 -5.79 -10.14
C ILE A 159 3.02 -5.22 -9.69
N VAL A 160 3.09 -4.64 -8.50
CA VAL A 160 4.34 -4.01 -8.02
C VAL A 160 5.43 -5.05 -7.73
N LEU A 161 5.09 -6.28 -7.36
CA LEU A 161 6.05 -7.41 -7.34
C LEU A 161 6.54 -7.79 -8.73
N ALA A 162 5.63 -7.87 -9.71
CA ALA A 162 5.97 -8.23 -11.07
C ALA A 162 6.85 -7.17 -11.76
N THR A 163 6.72 -5.91 -11.33
CA THR A 163 7.55 -4.79 -11.84
C THR A 163 8.90 -4.71 -11.10
N ARG A 164 9.98 -4.91 -11.84
CA ARG A 164 11.36 -4.90 -11.29
C ARG A 164 11.77 -3.59 -10.59
N SER A 165 11.11 -2.48 -10.90
CA SER A 165 11.49 -1.12 -10.44
C SER A 165 10.76 -0.63 -9.19
N LEU A 166 9.54 -1.13 -8.91
CA LEU A 166 8.77 -0.76 -7.71
C LEU A 166 9.09 -1.72 -6.57
N GLY A 167 9.07 -3.02 -6.83
CA GLY A 167 9.62 -4.05 -5.94
C GLY A 167 8.86 -4.26 -4.63
N GLN A 168 9.53 -4.95 -3.71
CA GLN A 168 8.99 -5.50 -2.47
C GLN A 168 8.36 -4.48 -1.50
N PRO A 169 8.91 -3.27 -1.27
CA PRO A 169 8.30 -2.31 -0.33
C PRO A 169 6.91 -1.83 -0.75
N PHE A 170 6.67 -1.68 -2.05
CA PHE A 170 5.36 -1.30 -2.57
C PHE A 170 4.37 -2.45 -2.45
N ALA A 171 4.84 -3.68 -2.63
CA ALA A 171 3.99 -4.86 -2.47
C ALA A 171 3.54 -5.03 -1.02
N LEU A 172 4.46 -4.85 -0.08
CA LEU A 172 4.16 -4.83 1.35
C LEU A 172 3.20 -3.68 1.70
N TYR A 173 3.40 -2.49 1.12
CA TYR A 173 2.49 -1.37 1.32
C TYR A 173 1.07 -1.73 0.94
N GLU A 174 0.87 -2.14 -0.32
CA GLU A 174 -0.43 -2.48 -0.86
C GLU A 174 -1.08 -3.64 -0.11
N CYS A 175 -0.29 -4.68 0.20
CA CYS A 175 -0.77 -5.82 0.95
C CYS A 175 -1.16 -5.46 2.39
N SER A 176 -0.42 -4.56 3.05
CA SER A 176 -0.75 -4.08 4.41
C SER A 176 -2.07 -3.30 4.49
N LYS A 177 -2.59 -2.82 3.35
CA LYS A 177 -3.88 -2.13 3.25
C LYS A 177 -5.05 -3.09 3.03
N THR A 178 -4.79 -4.32 2.61
CA THR A 178 -5.83 -5.35 2.52
C THR A 178 -6.35 -5.71 3.91
N GLN A 179 -7.66 -5.90 3.99
CA GLN A 179 -8.45 -6.32 5.15
C GLN A 179 -9.32 -7.53 4.75
N PRO A 180 -8.71 -8.71 4.47
CA PRO A 180 -9.43 -9.90 4.04
C PRO A 180 -10.52 -10.35 5.03
N GLU A 181 -10.37 -10.01 6.31
CA GLU A 181 -11.35 -10.27 7.36
C GLU A 181 -12.69 -9.56 7.15
N LYS A 182 -12.72 -8.47 6.37
CA LYS A 182 -13.94 -7.72 6.04
C LYS A 182 -14.65 -8.23 4.78
N LEU A 183 -14.07 -9.24 4.12
CA LEU A 183 -14.61 -9.81 2.90
C LEU A 183 -15.47 -11.03 3.22
N PRO A 184 -16.52 -11.27 2.41
CA PRO A 184 -17.29 -12.49 2.53
C PRO A 184 -16.41 -13.72 2.25
N ASP A 185 -16.81 -14.88 2.76
CA ASP A 185 -16.08 -16.12 2.53
C ASP A 185 -16.37 -16.63 1.10
N HIS A 186 -15.39 -16.47 0.22
CA HIS A 186 -15.45 -16.82 -1.21
C HIS A 186 -14.03 -16.86 -1.81
N GLU A 187 -13.92 -17.30 -3.06
CA GLU A 187 -12.63 -17.50 -3.77
C GLU A 187 -11.72 -16.28 -3.75
N ILE A 188 -12.30 -15.08 -3.82
CA ILE A 188 -11.55 -13.81 -3.79
C ILE A 188 -10.84 -13.65 -2.45
N LYS A 189 -11.53 -13.88 -1.32
CA LYS A 189 -10.91 -13.83 0.01
C LYS A 189 -9.75 -14.82 0.13
N THR A 190 -9.95 -16.06 -0.32
CA THR A 190 -8.90 -17.09 -0.33
C THR A 190 -7.69 -16.67 -1.16
N LEU A 191 -7.91 -16.09 -2.34
CA LEU A 191 -6.84 -15.59 -3.20
C LEU A 191 -6.07 -14.44 -2.52
N LEU A 192 -6.78 -13.52 -1.87
CA LEU A 192 -6.19 -12.40 -1.14
C LEU A 192 -5.34 -12.87 0.03
N GLU A 193 -5.85 -13.80 0.82
CA GLU A 193 -5.13 -14.42 1.94
C GLU A 193 -3.89 -15.18 1.44
N PHE A 194 -3.99 -15.88 0.30
CA PHE A 194 -2.86 -16.53 -0.33
C PHE A 194 -1.79 -15.53 -0.77
N VAL A 195 -2.15 -14.47 -1.49
CA VAL A 195 -1.22 -13.42 -1.94
C VAL A 195 -0.57 -12.76 -0.73
N ARG A 196 -1.34 -12.47 0.31
CA ARG A 196 -0.85 -11.88 1.56
C ARG A 196 0.12 -12.79 2.30
N GLY A 197 -0.24 -14.06 2.49
CA GLY A 197 0.63 -15.05 3.10
C GLY A 197 1.92 -15.26 2.31
N PHE A 198 1.83 -15.39 0.98
CA PHE A 198 2.99 -15.51 0.11
C PHE A 198 3.93 -14.31 0.23
N LEU A 199 3.37 -13.09 0.23
CA LEU A 199 4.12 -11.86 0.38
C LEU A 199 4.79 -11.78 1.74
N PHE A 200 4.05 -12.00 2.81
CA PHE A 200 4.57 -11.85 4.17
C PHE A 200 5.65 -12.90 4.45
N PHE A 201 5.43 -14.15 4.05
CA PHE A 201 6.42 -15.21 4.12
C PHE A 201 7.70 -14.87 3.34
N SER A 202 7.57 -14.40 2.09
CA SER A 202 8.72 -13.99 1.25
C SER A 202 9.52 -12.83 1.85
N ASN A 203 8.93 -12.09 2.80
CA ASN A 203 9.51 -10.95 3.49
C ASN A 203 10.04 -11.30 4.89
N ASN A 204 10.05 -12.58 5.27
CA ASN A 204 10.35 -13.04 6.63
C ASN A 204 9.47 -12.32 7.68
N LEU A 205 8.19 -12.14 7.36
CA LEU A 205 7.17 -11.72 8.31
C LEU A 205 6.45 -12.97 8.83
N TYR A 206 6.04 -12.94 10.09
CA TYR A 206 5.50 -14.08 10.81
C TYR A 206 4.04 -14.39 10.46
N TYR A 207 3.28 -13.39 10.01
CA TYR A 207 1.87 -13.42 9.59
C TYR A 207 0.90 -14.15 10.53
#